data_AF-A0A0C9XFQ4-F1
#
_entry.id   AF-A0A0C9XFQ4-F1
#
_cell.length_a   1.000
_cell.length_b   1.000
_cell.length_c   1.000
_cell.angle_alpha   90.00
_cell.angle_beta   90.00
_cell.angle_gamma   90.00
#
_symmetry.space_group_name_H-M   'P 1'
#
loop_
_entity.id
_entity.type
_entity.pdbx_description
1 polymer ?
#
loop_
_entity_poly.entity_id
_entity_poly.type
_entity_poly.pdbx_seq_one_letter_code
_entity_poly.pdbx_strand_id
1 'polypeptide(L)'
;MSFVLALASATLEDPVAKLGPSALDRLRNPPRRPLRIDNPGHRHSISTYLATEHSSKDAYEKICRSTARNFPGAQGVDDILSFYGVENLIASLTGVEKIQHDMCPNSCAAF
;
A
#
# COMPACT_ATOMS: atom_id res chain seq x y z
N MET A 1 -27.34 2.98 -21.80
CA MET A 1 -26.80 4.35 -22.04
C MET A 1 -26.32 5.04 -20.76
N SER A 2 -26.83 4.75 -19.56
CA SER A 2 -26.37 5.42 -18.32
C SER A 2 -24.89 5.17 -18.01
N PHE A 3 -24.35 3.98 -18.31
CA PHE A 3 -22.93 3.67 -18.10
C PHE A 3 -21.99 4.50 -18.97
N VAL A 4 -22.32 4.70 -20.25
CA VAL A 4 -21.53 5.55 -21.16
C VAL A 4 -21.47 6.99 -20.63
N LEU A 5 -22.59 7.49 -20.10
CA LEU A 5 -22.64 8.81 -19.47
C LEU A 5 -21.83 8.83 -18.16
N ALA A 6 -21.91 7.79 -17.33
CA ALA A 6 -21.14 7.69 -16.09
C ALA A 6 -19.63 7.67 -16.36
N LEU A 7 -19.17 6.95 -17.39
CA LEU A 7 -17.78 6.98 -17.83
C LEU A 7 -17.38 8.37 -18.34
N ALA A 8 -18.23 9.00 -19.16
CA ALA A 8 -17.95 10.32 -19.72
C ALA A 8 -17.87 11.42 -18.64
N SER A 9 -18.57 11.25 -17.52
CA SER A 9 -18.56 12.18 -16.38
C SER A 9 -17.72 11.69 -15.20
N ALA A 10 -16.88 10.67 -15.36
CA ALA A 10 -16.09 10.10 -14.27
C ALA A 10 -15.10 11.14 -13.72
N THR A 11 -15.02 11.23 -12.40
CA THR A 11 -14.10 12.12 -11.69
C THR A 11 -13.33 11.34 -10.62
N LEU A 12 -12.26 11.91 -10.08
CA LEU A 12 -11.51 11.26 -9.00
C LEU A 12 -12.34 11.18 -7.71
N GLU A 13 -13.32 12.07 -7.57
CA GLU A 13 -14.25 12.17 -6.46
C GLU A 13 -15.45 11.22 -6.60
N ASP A 14 -15.51 10.45 -7.69
CA ASP A 14 -16.57 9.47 -7.90
C ASP A 14 -16.56 8.42 -6.78
N PRO A 15 -17.70 8.13 -6.11
CA PRO A 15 -17.78 7.08 -5.10
C PRO A 15 -17.28 5.71 -5.57
N VAL A 16 -17.40 5.42 -6.88
CA VAL A 16 -16.92 4.18 -7.50
C VAL A 16 -15.38 4.11 -7.54
N ALA A 17 -14.69 5.26 -7.54
CA ALA A 17 -13.23 5.32 -7.54
C ALA A 17 -12.62 4.76 -6.24
N LYS A 18 -13.38 4.74 -5.13
CA LYS A 18 -12.94 4.26 -3.79
C LYS A 18 -11.63 4.90 -3.30
N LEU A 19 -11.35 6.13 -3.74
CA LEU A 19 -10.21 6.90 -3.30
C LEU A 19 -10.52 7.57 -1.96
N GLY A 20 -9.74 7.25 -0.93
CA GLY A 20 -9.82 7.95 0.35
C GLY A 20 -9.38 9.43 0.23
N PRO A 21 -9.78 10.30 1.17
CA PRO A 21 -9.39 11.72 1.14
C PRO A 21 -7.86 11.92 1.06
N SER A 22 -7.10 11.11 1.79
CA SER A 22 -5.63 11.16 1.77
C SER A 22 -5.03 10.73 0.43
N ALA A 23 -5.68 9.80 -0.28
CA ALA A 23 -5.23 9.38 -1.62
C ALA A 23 -5.46 10.50 -2.64
N LEU A 24 -6.63 11.13 -2.60
CA LEU A 24 -6.95 12.29 -3.43
C LEU A 24 -6.00 13.46 -3.18
N ASP A 25 -5.70 13.75 -1.91
CA ASP A 25 -4.75 14.80 -1.56
C ASP A 25 -3.36 14.51 -2.15
N ARG A 26 -2.83 13.29 -2.00
CA ARG A 26 -1.54 12.91 -2.57
C ARG A 26 -1.51 12.95 -4.10
N LEU A 27 -2.61 12.58 -4.77
CA LEU A 27 -2.73 12.68 -6.23
C LEU A 27 -2.67 14.14 -6.71
N ARG A 28 -3.31 15.05 -5.97
CA ARG A 28 -3.32 16.49 -6.27
C ARG A 28 -2.01 17.17 -5.85
N ASN A 29 -1.37 16.66 -4.81
CA ASN A 29 -0.18 17.22 -4.19
C ASN A 29 0.96 16.19 -4.12
N PRO A 30 1.52 15.75 -5.27
CA PRO A 30 2.55 14.72 -5.28
C PRO A 30 3.84 15.19 -4.59
N PRO A 31 4.59 14.28 -3.94
CA PRO A 31 5.88 14.61 -3.36
C PRO A 31 6.84 15.18 -4.42
N ARG A 32 7.37 16.40 -4.18
CA ARG A 32 8.31 17.08 -5.10
C ARG A 32 9.78 16.91 -4.74
N ARG A 33 10.05 16.07 -3.74
CA ARG A 33 11.38 15.83 -3.19
C ARG A 33 11.82 14.41 -3.52
N PRO A 34 13.14 14.17 -3.70
CA PRO A 34 13.65 12.82 -3.91
C PRO A 34 13.21 11.90 -2.78
N LEU A 35 12.81 10.68 -3.15
CA LEU A 35 12.45 9.65 -2.20
C LEU A 35 13.68 9.30 -1.33
N ARG A 36 13.53 9.38 -0.01
CA ARG A 36 14.55 8.93 0.94
C ARG A 36 13.91 8.01 1.97
N ILE A 37 14.55 6.87 2.19
CA ILE A 37 14.17 5.92 3.23
C ILE A 37 15.40 5.82 4.12
N ASP A 38 15.49 6.66 5.17
CA ASP A 38 16.71 6.75 5.98
C ASP A 38 16.69 5.80 7.19
N ASN A 39 15.50 5.44 7.67
CA ASN A 39 15.33 4.51 8.77
C ASN A 39 15.65 3.05 8.32
N PRO A 40 16.62 2.36 8.95
CA PRO A 40 16.99 0.99 8.58
C PRO A 40 15.88 -0.04 8.78
N GLY A 41 15.03 0.11 9.79
CA GLY A 41 13.85 -0.74 10.02
C GLY A 41 12.82 -0.58 8.92
N HIS A 42 12.59 0.65 8.47
CA HIS A 42 11.74 0.92 7.30
C HIS A 42 12.31 0.31 6.02
N ARG A 43 13.63 0.43 5.79
CA ARG A 43 14.31 -0.23 4.66
C ARG A 43 14.11 -1.74 4.71
N HIS A 44 14.36 -2.35 5.87
CA HIS A 44 14.17 -3.78 6.07
C HIS A 44 12.71 -4.19 5.80
N SER A 45 11.75 -3.42 6.32
CA SER A 45 10.32 -3.66 6.11
C SER A 45 9.96 -3.64 4.62
N ILE A 46 10.38 -2.62 3.88
CA ILE A 46 10.12 -2.50 2.44
C ILE A 46 10.80 -3.63 1.66
N SER A 47 12.07 -3.93 1.96
CA SER A 47 12.79 -5.03 1.30
C SER A 47 12.12 -6.38 1.55
N THR A 48 11.69 -6.66 2.78
CA THR A 48 10.97 -7.89 3.12
C THR A 48 9.62 -7.94 2.39
N TYR A 49 8.85 -6.84 2.39
CA TYR A 49 7.58 -6.74 1.68
C TYR A 49 7.72 -7.11 0.20
N LEU A 50 8.68 -6.48 -0.50
CA LEU A 50 8.96 -6.74 -1.91
C LEU A 50 9.47 -8.17 -2.15
N ALA A 51 10.33 -8.70 -1.28
CA ALA A 51 10.79 -10.08 -1.38
C ALA A 51 9.66 -11.11 -1.17
N THR A 52 8.58 -10.71 -0.50
CA THR A 52 7.40 -11.55 -0.21
C THR A 52 6.20 -11.26 -1.12
N GLU A 53 6.38 -10.58 -2.26
CA GLU A 53 5.28 -10.14 -3.15
C GLU A 53 4.26 -11.24 -3.48
N HIS A 54 4.71 -12.47 -3.70
CA HIS A 54 3.86 -13.62 -4.02
C HIS A 54 3.57 -14.55 -2.84
N SER A 55 3.92 -14.11 -1.63
CA SER A 55 3.70 -14.86 -0.40
C SER A 55 2.51 -14.30 0.38
N SER A 56 2.09 -15.03 1.42
CA SER A 56 1.06 -14.53 2.32
C SER A 56 1.58 -13.38 3.19
N LYS A 57 0.67 -12.52 3.65
CA LYS A 57 0.94 -11.53 4.72
C LYS A 57 1.60 -12.17 5.95
N ASP A 58 1.21 -13.40 6.29
CA ASP A 58 1.78 -14.15 7.41
C ASP A 58 3.27 -14.46 7.20
N ALA A 59 3.72 -14.70 5.96
CA ALA A 59 5.14 -14.89 5.66
C ALA A 59 5.97 -13.63 5.99
N TYR A 60 5.51 -12.45 5.56
CA TYR A 60 6.12 -11.16 5.91
C TYR A 60 6.24 -11.00 7.44
N GLU A 61 5.15 -11.24 8.15
CA GLU A 61 5.12 -11.05 9.60
C GLU A 61 6.04 -12.04 10.33
N LYS A 62 6.12 -13.29 9.88
CA LYS A 62 7.04 -14.30 10.42
C LYS A 62 8.49 -13.90 10.23
N ILE A 63 8.87 -13.36 9.08
CA ILE A 63 10.23 -12.87 8.80
C ILE A 63 10.56 -11.69 9.72
N CYS A 64 9.67 -10.70 9.82
CA CYS A 64 9.87 -9.54 10.68
C CYS A 64 10.01 -9.94 12.17
N ARG A 65 9.14 -10.83 12.67
CA ARG A 65 9.23 -11.36 14.04
C ARG A 65 10.52 -12.15 14.28
N SER A 66 10.92 -12.99 13.32
CA SER A 66 12.18 -13.74 13.42
C SER A 66 13.39 -12.81 13.48
N THR A 67 13.38 -11.75 12.66
CA THR A 67 14.44 -10.74 12.64
C THR A 67 14.54 -10.03 13.99
N ALA A 68 13.41 -9.52 14.51
CA ALA A 68 13.37 -8.84 15.80
C ALA A 68 13.84 -9.72 16.97
N ARG A 69 13.47 -11.01 16.95
CA ARG A 69 13.85 -11.96 18.00
C ARG A 69 15.34 -12.32 17.99
N ASN A 70 15.93 -12.50 16.82
CA ASN A 70 17.30 -13.01 16.70
C ASN A 70 18.36 -11.90 16.64
N PHE A 71 17.97 -10.66 16.33
CA PHE A 71 18.88 -9.52 16.24
C PHE A 71 18.47 -8.37 17.17
N PRO A 72 18.25 -8.61 18.48
CA PRO A 72 17.91 -7.53 19.40
C PRO A 72 19.04 -6.50 19.44
N GLY A 73 18.67 -5.21 19.41
CA GLY A 73 19.63 -4.09 19.41
C GLY A 73 20.29 -3.79 18.06
N ALA A 74 19.98 -4.53 17.00
CA ALA A 74 20.37 -4.14 15.65
C ALA A 74 19.70 -2.80 15.25
N GLN A 75 20.39 -2.01 14.45
CA GLN A 75 19.92 -0.68 14.06
C GLN A 75 18.57 -0.76 13.35
N GLY A 76 17.55 -0.05 13.87
CA GLY A 76 16.21 0.00 13.29
C GLY A 76 15.36 -1.26 13.54
N VAL A 77 15.80 -2.19 14.40
CA VAL A 77 15.01 -3.40 14.71
C VAL A 77 13.67 -3.06 15.37
N ASP A 78 13.64 -2.04 16.22
CA ASP A 78 12.44 -1.56 16.89
C ASP A 78 11.51 -0.76 15.95
N ASP A 79 12.03 -0.35 14.80
CA ASP A 79 11.30 0.40 13.76
C ASP A 79 10.76 -0.51 12.64
N ILE A 80 10.87 -1.83 12.78
CA ILE A 80 10.31 -2.77 11.81
C ILE A 80 8.77 -2.65 11.82
N LEU A 81 8.20 -2.39 10.65
CA LEU A 81 6.79 -2.11 10.50
C LEU A 81 5.97 -3.40 10.36
N SER A 82 4.72 -3.35 10.82
CA SER A 82 3.72 -4.34 10.45
C SER A 82 3.45 -4.30 8.94
N PHE A 83 2.79 -5.33 8.39
CA PHE A 83 2.43 -5.38 6.97
C PHE A 83 1.62 -4.15 6.54
N TYR A 84 0.64 -3.75 7.36
CA TYR A 84 -0.15 -2.55 7.11
C TYR A 84 0.69 -1.27 7.22
N GLY A 85 1.62 -1.22 8.18
CA GLY A 85 2.53 -0.09 8.35
C GLY A 85 3.43 0.12 7.13
N VAL A 86 3.98 -0.95 6.55
CA VAL A 86 4.81 -0.83 5.35
C VAL A 86 4.01 -0.45 4.11
N GLU A 87 2.77 -0.95 3.95
CA GLU A 87 1.89 -0.51 2.85
C GLU A 87 1.57 0.98 2.94
N ASN A 88 1.22 1.47 4.13
CA ASN A 88 0.99 2.89 4.37
C ASN A 88 2.24 3.74 4.12
N LEU A 89 3.41 3.25 4.53
CA LEU A 89 4.67 3.92 4.28
C LEU A 89 4.90 4.03 2.77
N ILE A 90 4.80 2.92 2.02
CA ILE A 90 4.94 2.91 0.55
C ILE A 90 3.94 3.88 -0.09
N ALA A 91 2.67 3.88 0.35
CA ALA A 91 1.66 4.80 -0.17
C ALA A 91 1.99 6.27 0.11
N SER A 92 2.53 6.57 1.30
CA SER A 92 2.96 7.94 1.65
C SER A 92 4.16 8.41 0.82
N LEU A 93 5.06 7.48 0.49
CA LEU A 93 6.31 7.73 -0.21
C LEU A 93 6.11 7.87 -1.72
N THR A 94 5.24 7.05 -2.30
CA THR A 94 5.04 6.94 -3.74
C THR A 94 3.76 7.59 -4.23
N GLY A 95 2.79 7.84 -3.34
CA GLY A 95 1.43 8.21 -3.70
C GLY A 95 0.59 7.04 -4.23
N VAL A 96 1.17 5.83 -4.39
CA VAL A 96 0.49 4.65 -4.91
C VAL A 96 -0.18 3.88 -3.77
N GLU A 97 -1.51 3.76 -3.83
CA GLU A 97 -2.31 3.02 -2.87
C GLU A 97 -3.08 1.90 -3.57
N LYS A 98 -3.24 0.77 -2.88
CA LYS A 98 -4.05 -0.33 -3.37
C LYS A 98 -5.53 0.04 -3.31
N ILE A 99 -6.19 0.07 -4.47
CA ILE A 99 -7.65 0.16 -4.55
C ILE A 99 -8.19 -1.27 -4.67
N GLN A 100 -8.97 -1.70 -3.69
CA GLN A 100 -9.60 -3.03 -3.70
C GLN A 100 -11.10 -2.90 -3.98
N HIS A 101 -11.53 -3.49 -5.09
CA HIS A 101 -12.93 -3.76 -5.38
C HIS A 101 -13.17 -5.24 -5.19
N ASP A 102 -14.06 -5.60 -4.26
CA ASP A 102 -14.51 -6.97 -4.11
C ASP A 102 -15.28 -7.35 -5.37
N MET A 103 -14.64 -8.16 -6.22
CA MET A 103 -15.31 -8.76 -7.37
C MET A 103 -15.78 -10.15 -6.95
N CYS A 104 -17.09 -10.39 -7.05
CA CYS A 104 -17.63 -11.73 -6.88
C CYS A 104 -17.19 -12.63 -8.05
N PRO A 105 -16.39 -13.68 -7.81
CA PRO A 105 -16.11 -14.67 -8.84
C PRO A 105 -17.44 -15.34 -9.23
N ASN A 106 -17.78 -15.32 -10.52
CA ASN A 106 -18.96 -15.98 -11.09
C ASN A 106 -20.34 -15.34 -10.86
N SER A 107 -20.42 -14.09 -10.36
CA SER A 107 -21.69 -13.32 -10.40
C SER A 107 -21.60 -12.09 -11.30
N CYS A 108 -20.80 -12.17 -12.37
CA CYS A 108 -20.66 -11.11 -13.37
C CYS A 108 -21.97 -10.91 -14.15
N ALA A 109 -22.95 -10.25 -13.55
CA ALA A 109 -23.64 -9.20 -14.27
C ALA A 109 -22.67 -8.00 -14.32
N ALA A 110 -21.63 -8.14 -15.14
CA ALA A 110 -20.94 -6.98 -15.65
C ALA A 110 -21.96 -6.27 -16.55
N PHE A 111 -22.22 -4.99 -16.27
CA PHE A 111 -23.12 -4.16 -17.05
C PHE A 111 -22.54 -3.88 -18.45
#